data_AF-A0A497K4C4-F1
#
_entry.id   AF-A0A497K4C4-F1
#
_cell.length_a   1.000
_cell.length_b   1.000
_cell.length_c   1.000
_cell.angle_alpha   90.00
_cell.angle_beta   90.00
_cell.angle_gamma   90.00
#
_symmetry.space_group_name_H-M   'P 1'
#
loop_
_entity.id
_entity.type
_entity.pdbx_description
1 polymer ?
#
loop_
_entity_poly.entity_id
_entity_poly.type
_entity_poly.pdbx_seq_one_letter_code
_entity_poly.pdbx_strand_id
1 'polypeptide(L)'
;MVSPRVFRRFIEGYEERINILSKLERLETQTRRGKVSRRDYKVRKRMLENRLSSLSKDLSSLRERIRSSGPRYASIIRQLEVAEAQLEEAEAGIRRIRTRYRRGEISREAYRRLLNEHEKRKEEAHLLIEGALLRLREEFH
;
A
#
# COMPACT_ATOMS: atom_id res chain seq x y z
N MET A 1 -0.14 29.36 0.80
CA MET A 1 -0.51 28.45 -0.31
C MET A 1 0.58 27.42 -0.48
N VAL A 2 0.23 26.13 -0.54
CA VAL A 2 1.20 25.07 -0.87
C VAL A 2 1.31 24.96 -2.39
N SER A 3 2.54 24.86 -2.88
CA SER A 3 2.83 24.79 -4.31
C SER A 3 2.19 23.55 -4.94
N PRO A 4 1.61 23.64 -6.15
CA PRO A 4 1.13 22.49 -6.92
C PRO A 4 2.18 21.38 -7.08
N ARG A 5 3.48 21.72 -7.02
CA ARG A 5 4.58 20.74 -7.03
C ARG A 5 4.56 19.79 -5.83
N VAL A 6 4.10 20.24 -4.65
CA VAL A 6 4.03 19.40 -3.43
C VAL A 6 2.96 18.33 -3.60
N PHE A 7 1.79 18.71 -4.11
CA PHE A 7 0.69 17.78 -4.37
C PHE A 7 1.01 16.79 -5.48
N ARG A 8 1.63 17.27 -6.55
CA ARG A 8 2.13 16.39 -7.62
C ARG A 8 3.12 15.34 -7.09
N ARG A 9 4.15 15.77 -6.36
CA ARG A 9 5.13 14.85 -5.75
C ARG A 9 4.48 13.86 -4.78
N PHE A 10 3.46 14.29 -4.05
CA PHE A 10 2.73 13.41 -3.13
C PHE A 10 1.98 12.32 -3.89
N ILE A 11 1.22 12.70 -4.92
CA ILE A 11 0.46 11.76 -5.75
C ILE A 11 1.39 10.80 -6.50
N GLU A 12 2.44 11.31 -7.15
CA GLU A 12 3.45 10.49 -7.83
C GLU A 12 4.15 9.52 -6.86
N GLY A 13 4.43 9.98 -5.63
CA GLY A 13 4.99 9.12 -4.59
C GLY A 13 4.04 8.00 -4.16
N TYR A 14 2.73 8.25 -4.12
CA TYR A 14 1.73 7.21 -3.86
C TYR A 14 1.66 6.18 -4.99
N GLU A 15 1.63 6.65 -6.24
CA GLU A 15 1.64 5.77 -7.42
C GLU A 15 2.91 4.89 -7.44
N GLU A 16 4.07 5.47 -7.10
CA GLU A 16 5.32 4.72 -6.96
C GLU A 16 5.23 3.67 -5.84
N ARG A 17 4.66 4.02 -4.68
CA ARG A 17 4.47 3.09 -3.56
C ARG A 17 3.62 1.89 -3.97
N ILE A 18 2.49 2.13 -4.63
CA ILE A 18 1.58 1.07 -5.12
C ILE A 18 2.33 0.16 -6.10
N ASN A 19 3.10 0.73 -7.02
CA ASN A 19 3.90 -0.02 -7.99
C ASN A 19 4.96 -0.90 -7.29
N ILE A 20 5.66 -0.38 -6.28
CA ILE A 20 6.67 -1.14 -5.52
C ILE A 20 6.03 -2.32 -4.78
N LEU A 21 4.87 -2.11 -4.12
CA LEU A 21 4.15 -3.18 -3.44
C LEU A 21 3.69 -4.27 -4.43
N SER A 22 3.14 -3.87 -5.58
CA SER A 22 2.78 -4.82 -6.65
C SER A 22 3.99 -5.61 -7.16
N LYS A 23 5.14 -4.95 -7.33
CA LYS A 23 6.41 -5.61 -7.71
C LYS A 23 6.87 -6.60 -6.65
N LEU A 24 6.75 -6.29 -5.36
CA LEU A 24 7.09 -7.20 -4.26
C LEU A 24 6.20 -8.45 -4.27
N GLU A 25 4.89 -8.29 -4.47
CA GLU A 25 3.94 -9.40 -4.55
C GLU A 25 4.21 -10.29 -5.77
N ARG A 26 4.48 -9.69 -6.93
CA ARG A 26 4.87 -10.42 -8.15
C ARG A 26 6.18 -11.18 -7.94
N LEU A 27 7.18 -10.55 -7.33
CA LEU A 27 8.47 -11.17 -7.03
C LEU A 27 8.29 -12.38 -6.09
N GLU A 28 7.46 -12.25 -5.05
CA GLU A 28 7.15 -13.36 -4.15
C GLU A 28 6.46 -14.52 -4.89
N THR A 29 5.50 -14.21 -5.75
CA THR A 29 4.78 -15.21 -6.56
C THR A 29 5.71 -15.93 -7.54
N GLN A 30 6.60 -15.20 -8.21
CA GLN A 30 7.58 -15.77 -9.13
C GLN A 30 8.57 -16.71 -8.41
N THR A 31 9.06 -16.32 -7.23
CA THR A 31 9.93 -17.18 -6.42
C THR A 31 9.21 -18.44 -5.95
N ARG A 32 7.94 -18.35 -5.53
CA ARG A 32 7.14 -19.53 -5.18
C ARG A 32 6.95 -20.50 -6.35
N ARG A 33 6.86 -19.98 -7.58
CA ARG A 33 6.77 -20.77 -8.82
C ARG A 33 8.14 -21.25 -9.34
N GLY A 34 9.23 -21.01 -8.60
CA GLY A 34 10.59 -21.39 -9.01
C GLY A 34 11.18 -20.53 -10.14
N LYS A 35 10.50 -19.46 -10.58
CA LYS A 35 10.93 -18.60 -11.70
C LYS A 35 12.06 -17.63 -11.33
N VAL A 36 12.28 -17.40 -10.03
CA VAL A 36 13.31 -16.51 -9.51
C VAL A 36 14.07 -17.24 -8.41
N SER A 37 15.40 -17.25 -8.51
CA SER A 37 16.26 -17.90 -7.52
C SER A 37 16.10 -17.26 -6.14
N ARG A 38 16.40 -18.02 -5.07
CA ARG A 38 16.34 -17.47 -3.70
C ARG A 38 17.33 -16.34 -3.48
N ARG A 39 18.48 -16.35 -4.18
CA ARG A 39 19.50 -15.29 -4.12
C ARG A 39 18.97 -14.01 -4.77
N ASP A 40 18.44 -14.11 -5.99
CA ASP A 40 17.90 -12.95 -6.71
C ASP A 40 16.68 -12.36 -6.02
N TYR A 41 15.83 -13.21 -5.45
CA TYR A 41 14.71 -12.79 -4.60
C TYR A 41 15.19 -11.89 -3.47
N LYS A 42 16.21 -12.31 -2.70
CA LYS A 42 16.72 -11.55 -1.56
C LYS A 42 17.25 -10.18 -1.99
N VAL A 43 18.03 -10.12 -3.08
CA VAL A 43 18.60 -8.87 -3.59
C VAL A 43 17.49 -7.92 -4.05
N ARG A 44 16.61 -8.38 -4.93
CA ARG A 44 15.52 -7.54 -5.50
C ARG A 44 14.54 -7.09 -4.43
N LYS A 45 14.19 -7.98 -3.49
CA LYS A 45 13.34 -7.64 -2.35
C LYS A 45 13.96 -6.52 -1.52
N ARG A 46 15.23 -6.67 -1.13
CA ARG A 46 15.94 -5.65 -0.33
C ARG A 46 16.00 -4.30 -1.04
N MET A 47 16.24 -4.28 -2.35
CA MET A 47 16.21 -3.04 -3.14
C MET A 47 14.84 -2.36 -3.11
N LEU A 48 13.77 -3.13 -3.32
CA LEU A 48 12.39 -2.63 -3.29
C LEU A 48 12.00 -2.13 -1.89
N GLU A 49 12.38 -2.86 -0.83
CA GLU A 49 12.14 -2.47 0.57
C GLU A 49 12.89 -1.19 0.95
N ASN A 50 14.15 -1.06 0.52
CA ASN A 50 14.93 0.17 0.74
C ASN A 50 14.28 1.37 0.05
N ARG A 51 13.87 1.20 -1.22
CA ARG A 51 13.18 2.25 -1.98
C ARG A 51 11.86 2.63 -1.34
N LEU A 52 11.09 1.65 -0.87
CA LEU A 52 9.85 1.86 -0.14
C LEU A 52 10.10 2.67 1.15
N SER A 53 11.15 2.34 1.90
CA SER A 53 11.52 3.06 3.13
C SER A 53 11.86 4.53 2.87
N SER A 54 12.66 4.83 1.85
CA SER A 54 12.94 6.21 1.46
C SER A 54 11.67 6.95 1.04
N LEU A 55 10.83 6.29 0.24
CA LEU A 55 9.59 6.86 -0.27
C LEU A 55 8.59 7.15 0.85
N SER A 56 8.48 6.27 1.84
CA SER A 56 7.63 6.48 3.02
C SER A 56 8.03 7.72 3.82
N LYS A 57 9.34 7.98 3.98
CA LYS A 57 9.82 9.20 4.66
C LYS A 57 9.44 10.45 3.88
N ASP A 58 9.65 10.43 2.56
CA ASP A 58 9.29 11.54 1.68
C ASP A 58 7.77 11.81 1.73
N LEU A 59 6.95 10.75 1.62
CA LEU A 59 5.49 10.84 1.71
C LEU A 59 5.03 11.39 3.05
N SER A 60 5.65 10.98 4.16
CA SER A 60 5.35 11.52 5.50
C SER A 60 5.57 13.02 5.55
N SER A 61 6.72 13.51 5.05
CA SER A 61 7.03 14.94 5.03
C SER A 61 6.06 15.75 4.15
N LEU A 62 5.68 15.20 2.99
CA LEU A 62 4.73 15.83 2.08
C LEU A 62 3.31 15.84 2.69
N ARG A 63 2.93 14.77 3.39
CA ARG A 63 1.65 14.64 4.09
C ARG A 63 1.47 15.74 5.12
N GLU A 64 2.48 15.99 5.95
CA GLU A 64 2.43 17.05 6.97
C GLU A 64 2.29 18.43 6.33
N ARG A 65 3.05 18.70 5.26
CA ARG A 65 2.94 19.98 4.53
C ARG A 65 1.55 20.20 3.96
N ILE A 66 0.96 19.16 3.36
CA ILE A 66 -0.40 19.22 2.81
C ILE A 66 -1.43 19.40 3.92
N ARG A 67 -1.33 18.63 5.01
CA ARG A 67 -2.23 18.73 6.17
C ARG A 67 -2.25 20.14 6.76
N SER A 68 -1.08 20.76 6.92
CA SER A 68 -0.95 22.11 7.49
C SER A 68 -1.37 23.23 6.53
N SER A 69 -1.73 22.91 5.29
CA SER A 69 -2.14 23.90 4.28
C SER A 69 -3.55 24.44 4.49
N GLY A 70 -4.39 23.73 5.25
CA GLY A 70 -5.75 24.14 5.53
C GLY A 70 -6.66 22.99 5.99
N PRO A 71 -7.81 23.31 6.61
CA PRO A 71 -8.71 22.33 7.21
C PRO A 71 -9.29 21.32 6.19
N ARG A 72 -9.53 21.76 4.95
CA ARG A 72 -9.98 20.90 3.84
C ARG A 72 -8.96 19.82 3.52
N TYR A 73 -7.70 20.19 3.29
CA TYR A 73 -6.61 19.24 3.01
C TYR A 73 -6.34 18.33 4.20
N ALA A 74 -6.38 18.86 5.43
CA ALA A 74 -6.27 18.04 6.63
C ALA A 74 -7.36 16.95 6.68
N SER A 75 -8.58 17.25 6.24
CA SER A 75 -9.66 16.26 6.17
C SER A 75 -9.37 15.16 5.15
N ILE A 76 -8.91 15.52 3.95
CA ILE A 76 -8.58 14.54 2.90
C ILE A 76 -7.41 13.65 3.36
N ILE A 77 -6.38 14.24 3.96
CA ILE A 77 -5.24 13.50 4.52
C ILE A 77 -5.68 12.54 5.62
N ARG A 78 -6.58 12.95 6.53
CA ARG A 78 -7.12 12.04 7.55
C ARG A 78 -7.86 10.85 6.93
N GLN A 79 -8.68 11.07 5.92
CA GLN A 79 -9.37 9.98 5.21
C GLN A 79 -8.38 9.01 4.54
N LEU A 80 -7.33 9.56 3.93
CA LEU A 80 -6.26 8.77 3.33
C LEU A 80 -5.54 7.91 4.39
N GLU A 81 -5.23 8.47 5.56
CA GLU A 81 -4.59 7.73 6.66
C GLU A 81 -5.47 6.60 7.21
N VAL A 82 -6.77 6.83 7.33
CA VAL A 82 -7.73 5.79 7.74
C VAL A 82 -7.76 4.66 6.71
N ALA A 83 -7.84 4.99 5.42
CA ALA A 83 -7.84 4.00 4.35
C ALA A 83 -6.53 3.21 4.29
N GLU A 84 -5.38 3.85 4.56
CA GLU A 84 -4.09 3.16 4.66
C GLU A 84 -4.02 2.19 5.84
N ALA A 85 -4.53 2.59 7.00
CA ALA A 85 -4.58 1.71 8.17
C ALA A 85 -5.47 0.48 7.90
N GLN A 86 -6.60 0.68 7.23
CA GLN A 86 -7.48 -0.42 6.80
C GLN A 86 -6.77 -1.36 5.81
N LEU A 87 -6.04 -0.80 4.85
CA LEU A 87 -5.23 -1.59 3.91
C LEU A 87 -4.17 -2.42 4.65
N GLU A 88 -3.42 -1.81 5.55
CA GLU A 88 -2.37 -2.49 6.32
C GLU A 88 -2.95 -3.63 7.19
N GLU A 89 -4.10 -3.39 7.83
CA GLU A 89 -4.81 -4.39 8.61
C GLU A 89 -5.24 -5.58 7.74
N ALA A 90 -5.84 -5.30 6.57
CA ALA A 90 -6.28 -6.32 5.63
C ALA A 90 -5.10 -7.18 5.15
N GLU A 91 -3.98 -6.55 4.76
CA GLU A 91 -2.77 -7.25 4.35
C GLU A 91 -2.16 -8.08 5.49
N ALA A 92 -2.13 -7.54 6.71
CA ALA A 92 -1.67 -8.28 7.89
C ALA A 92 -2.57 -9.51 8.17
N GLY A 93 -3.88 -9.38 7.95
CA GLY A 93 -4.83 -10.50 7.97
C GLY A 93 -4.48 -11.57 6.94
N ILE A 94 -4.29 -11.19 5.68
CA ILE A 94 -3.88 -12.09 4.58
C ILE A 94 -2.58 -12.84 4.93
N ARG A 95 -1.56 -12.13 5.44
CA ARG A 95 -0.28 -12.73 5.86
C ARG A 95 -0.47 -13.76 6.99
N ARG A 96 -1.31 -13.45 7.98
CA ARG A 96 -1.66 -14.37 9.08
C ARG A 96 -2.36 -15.61 8.56
N ILE A 97 -3.40 -15.46 7.73
CA ILE A 97 -4.18 -16.56 7.14
C ILE A 97 -3.29 -17.48 6.30
N ARG A 98 -2.42 -16.92 5.44
CA ARG A 98 -1.46 -17.69 4.64
C ARG A 98 -0.51 -18.50 5.52
N THR A 99 -0.07 -17.95 6.65
CA THR A 99 0.81 -18.64 7.61
C THR A 99 0.08 -19.80 8.28
N ARG A 100 -1.15 -19.58 8.79
CA ARG A 100 -1.96 -20.61 9.44
C ARG A 100 -2.28 -21.79 8.50
N TYR A 101 -2.65 -21.49 7.26
CA TYR A 101 -2.90 -22.52 6.25
C TYR A 101 -1.66 -23.37 5.95
N ARG A 102 -0.48 -22.74 5.82
CA ARG A 102 0.78 -23.46 5.61
C ARG A 102 1.15 -24.39 6.77
N ARG A 103 0.73 -24.05 7.98
CA ARG A 103 0.92 -24.87 9.19
C ARG A 103 -0.14 -25.96 9.36
N GLY A 104 -1.14 -26.03 8.47
CA GLY A 104 -2.25 -26.97 8.58
C GLY A 104 -3.27 -26.60 9.68
N GLU A 105 -3.18 -25.40 10.25
CA GLU A 105 -4.05 -24.97 11.36
C GLU A 105 -5.48 -24.61 10.92
N ILE A 106 -5.72 -24.45 9.62
CA ILE A 106 -7.03 -24.14 9.06
C ILE A 106 -7.30 -24.98 7.81
N SER A 107 -8.57 -25.33 7.60
CA SER A 107 -9.00 -26.07 6.41
C SER A 107 -8.84 -25.22 5.14
N ARG A 108 -8.80 -25.88 3.98
CA ARG A 108 -8.76 -25.20 2.67
C ARG A 108 -9.97 -24.29 2.44
N GLU A 109 -11.14 -24.70 2.93
CA GLU A 109 -12.37 -23.92 2.85
C GLU A 109 -12.30 -22.67 3.73
N ALA A 110 -11.88 -22.82 4.99
CA ALA A 110 -11.66 -21.71 5.90
C ALA A 110 -10.61 -20.73 5.34
N TYR A 111 -9.52 -21.24 4.78
CA TYR A 111 -8.51 -20.44 4.09
C TYR A 111 -9.11 -19.60 2.95
N ARG A 112 -9.89 -20.22 2.07
CA ARG A 112 -10.49 -19.53 0.92
C ARG A 112 -11.48 -18.45 1.35
N ARG A 113 -12.35 -18.75 2.33
CA ARG A 113 -13.33 -17.80 2.84
C ARG A 113 -12.66 -16.58 3.49
N LEU A 114 -11.73 -16.82 4.42
CA LEU A 114 -11.03 -15.74 5.12
C LEU A 114 -10.15 -14.92 4.18
N LEU A 115 -9.47 -15.58 3.22
CA LEU A 115 -8.68 -14.86 2.22
C LEU A 115 -9.55 -13.92 1.39
N ASN A 116 -10.69 -14.40 0.88
CA ASN A 116 -11.60 -13.58 0.09
C ASN A 116 -12.14 -12.37 0.87
N GLU A 117 -12.42 -12.54 2.16
CA GLU A 117 -12.88 -11.44 3.00
C GLU A 117 -11.84 -10.33 3.14
N HIS A 118 -10.58 -10.69 3.41
CA HIS A 118 -9.53 -9.68 3.50
C HIS A 118 -9.12 -9.09 2.15
N GLU A 119 -9.20 -9.86 1.05
CA GLU A 119 -8.97 -9.31 -0.30
C GLU A 119 -10.05 -8.28 -0.66
N LYS A 120 -11.32 -8.49 -0.28
CA LYS A 120 -12.38 -7.48 -0.44
C LYS A 120 -12.08 -6.21 0.36
N ARG A 121 -11.71 -6.34 1.64
CA ARG A 121 -11.35 -5.18 2.48
C ARG A 121 -10.14 -4.42 1.92
N LYS A 122 -9.17 -5.15 1.35
CA LYS A 122 -8.02 -4.58 0.66
C LYS A 122 -8.45 -3.76 -0.56
N GLU A 123 -9.35 -4.31 -1.38
CA GLU A 123 -9.89 -3.62 -2.56
C GLU A 123 -10.68 -2.36 -2.18
N GLU A 124 -11.54 -2.44 -1.17
CA GLU A 124 -12.27 -1.29 -0.62
C GLU A 124 -11.33 -0.19 -0.13
N ALA A 125 -10.29 -0.55 0.62
CA ALA A 125 -9.28 0.39 1.10
C ALA A 125 -8.50 1.04 -0.06
N HIS A 126 -8.19 0.29 -1.12
CA HIS A 126 -7.58 0.85 -2.33
C HIS A 126 -8.47 1.90 -3.01
N LEU A 127 -9.77 1.62 -3.18
CA LEU A 127 -10.71 2.57 -3.76
C LEU A 127 -10.82 3.86 -2.93
N LEU A 128 -10.78 3.75 -1.59
CA LEU A 128 -10.77 4.91 -0.71
C LEU A 128 -9.50 5.75 -0.85
N ILE A 129 -8.33 5.11 -0.97
CA ILE A 129 -7.06 5.78 -1.23
C ILE A 129 -7.11 6.50 -2.58
N GLU A 130 -7.54 5.83 -3.64
CA GLU A 130 -7.66 6.41 -4.99
C GLU A 130 -8.61 7.61 -4.99
N GLY A 131 -9.78 7.49 -4.35
CA GLY A 131 -10.73 8.59 -4.22
C GLY A 131 -10.16 9.79 -3.44
N ALA A 132 -9.38 9.54 -2.39
CA ALA A 132 -8.71 10.62 -1.65
C ALA A 132 -7.62 11.31 -2.49
N LEU A 133 -6.84 10.55 -3.26
CA LEU A 133 -5.82 11.09 -4.16
C LEU A 133 -6.44 11.87 -5.33
N LEU A 134 -7.59 11.42 -5.85
CA LEU A 134 -8.33 12.12 -6.90
C LEU A 134 -8.83 13.49 -6.40
N ARG A 135 -9.44 13.52 -5.21
CA ARG A 135 -9.84 14.78 -4.57
C ARG A 135 -8.66 15.72 -4.37
N LEU A 136 -7.49 15.21 -3.95
CA LEU A 136 -6.28 16.04 -3.89
C LEU A 136 -5.90 16.56 -5.29
N ARG A 137 -6.03 15.78 -6.35
CA ARG A 137 -5.68 16.20 -7.72
C ARG A 137 -6.58 17.34 -8.23
N GLU A 138 -7.87 17.29 -7.91
CA GLU A 138 -8.87 18.28 -8.34
C GLU A 138 -8.64 19.67 -7.71
N GLU A 139 -8.04 19.77 -6.53
CA GLU A 139 -7.81 21.06 -5.85
C GLU A 139 -6.66 21.91 -6.44
N PHE A 140 -5.91 21.39 -7.42
CA PHE A 140 -4.80 22.10 -8.07
C PHE A 140 -5.01 22.33 -9.57
N HIS A 141 -6.21 22.02 -10.07
CA HIS A 141 -6.66 22.42 -11.40
C HIS A 141 -7.47 23.71 -11.33
#